data_AF-A0A7C5HH69-F1
#
_entry.id   AF-A0A7C5HH69-F1
#
_cell.length_a   1.000
_cell.length_b   1.000
_cell.length_c   1.000
_cell.angle_alpha   90.00
_cell.angle_beta   90.00
_cell.angle_gamma   90.00
#
_symmetry.space_group_name_H-M   'P 1'
#
loop_
_entity.id
_entity.type
_entity.pdbx_description
1 polymer ?
#
loop_
_entity_poly.entity_id
_entity_poly.type
_entity_poly.pdbx_seq_one_letter_code
_entity_poly.pdbx_strand_id
1 'polypeptide(L)'
;ADIFDIKLIALFHTQVIEIAAAIGFLTYIVGALLYRFVKMRNAKEVVDHDYVQSRLRSLETQLNPHFLFNALNSIAELIHQDPNKAENAILKVSTFMRNTMEEKASIPLSDEIRNVRDYVELENIRFSGKIDFQDIGLMPSISVPKFSIQLLVENAVKHGFEAHKDLHITLTYNQKENALLLVNDGKTIKSTTFGTGLSNLDQRLKLLCKGSVKITDKQHPTFTIYLGDCHENTHRG
;
A
#
# COMPACT_ATOMS: atom_id res chain seq x y z
N ALA A 1 -39.32 -70.53 -25.40
CA ALA A 1 -38.65 -69.58 -24.49
C ALA A 1 -37.28 -69.17 -25.04
N ASP A 2 -36.47 -70.11 -25.55
CA ASP A 2 -35.06 -69.87 -25.93
C ASP A 2 -34.78 -68.87 -27.08
N ILE A 3 -35.74 -68.59 -27.98
CA ILE A 3 -35.52 -67.67 -29.10
C ILE A 3 -35.53 -66.19 -28.65
N PHE A 4 -36.26 -65.87 -27.58
CA PHE A 4 -36.32 -64.52 -27.04
C PHE A 4 -35.05 -64.18 -26.24
N ASP A 5 -34.51 -65.13 -25.48
CA ASP A 5 -33.28 -64.94 -24.70
C ASP A 5 -32.04 -64.72 -25.58
N ILE A 6 -31.88 -65.48 -26.68
CA ILE A 6 -30.75 -65.33 -27.60
C ILE A 6 -30.78 -63.99 -28.34
N LYS A 7 -31.98 -63.54 -28.77
CA LYS A 7 -32.13 -62.22 -29.41
C LYS A 7 -31.88 -61.08 -28.43
N LEU A 8 -32.31 -61.22 -27.17
CA LEU A 8 -32.09 -60.23 -26.13
C LEU A 8 -30.57 -60.08 -25.86
N ILE A 9 -29.85 -61.20 -25.69
CA ILE A 9 -28.41 -61.22 -25.45
C ILE A 9 -27.61 -60.62 -26.63
N ALA A 10 -28.00 -60.92 -27.87
CA ALA A 10 -27.36 -60.35 -29.06
C ALA A 10 -27.60 -58.83 -29.22
N LEU A 11 -28.80 -58.34 -28.86
CA LEU A 11 -29.11 -56.90 -28.80
C LEU A 11 -28.26 -56.18 -27.75
N PHE A 12 -28.08 -56.78 -26.58
CA PHE A 12 -27.21 -56.23 -25.53
C PHE A 12 -25.74 -56.16 -25.97
N HIS A 13 -25.22 -57.20 -26.63
CA HIS A 13 -23.82 -57.22 -27.07
C HIS A 13 -23.49 -56.14 -28.11
N THR A 14 -24.47 -55.75 -28.93
CA THR A 14 -24.31 -54.74 -29.99
C THR A 14 -24.37 -53.31 -29.42
N GLN A 15 -25.18 -53.07 -28.39
CA GLN A 15 -25.34 -51.74 -27.79
C GLN A 15 -24.27 -51.37 -26.75
N VAL A 16 -23.54 -52.34 -26.20
CA VAL A 16 -22.47 -52.08 -25.19
C VAL A 16 -21.37 -51.17 -25.75
N ILE A 17 -21.00 -51.34 -27.03
CA ILE A 17 -19.96 -50.51 -27.67
C ILE A 17 -20.43 -49.06 -27.81
N GLU A 18 -21.69 -48.83 -28.19
CA GLU A 18 -22.27 -47.50 -28.34
C GLU A 18 -22.38 -46.78 -26.99
N ILE A 19 -22.80 -47.49 -25.94
CA ILE A 19 -22.87 -46.97 -24.57
C ILE A 19 -21.47 -46.61 -24.06
N ALA A 20 -20.48 -47.48 -24.25
CA ALA A 20 -19.10 -47.22 -23.84
C ALA A 20 -18.51 -46.01 -24.58
N ALA A 21 -18.76 -45.89 -25.90
CA ALA A 21 -18.35 -44.73 -26.69
C ALA A 21 -19.01 -43.44 -26.22
N ALA A 22 -20.32 -43.46 -25.91
CA ALA A 22 -21.05 -42.32 -25.38
C ALA A 22 -20.52 -41.88 -24.00
N ILE A 23 -20.23 -42.82 -23.10
CA ILE A 23 -19.62 -42.53 -21.79
C ILE A 23 -18.20 -41.96 -21.96
N GLY A 24 -17.39 -42.54 -22.85
CA GLY A 24 -16.05 -42.03 -23.17
C GLY A 24 -16.07 -40.61 -23.72
N PHE A 25 -17.01 -40.33 -24.63
CA PHE A 25 -17.21 -38.99 -25.19
C PHE A 25 -17.68 -37.99 -24.12
N LEU A 26 -18.63 -38.40 -23.28
CA LEU A 26 -19.14 -37.57 -22.18
C LEU A 26 -18.03 -37.26 -21.15
N THR A 27 -17.27 -38.27 -20.73
CA THR A 27 -16.16 -38.09 -19.78
C THR A 27 -15.06 -37.20 -20.36
N TYR A 28 -14.74 -37.34 -21.65
CA TYR A 28 -13.82 -36.44 -22.35
C TYR A 28 -14.33 -34.99 -22.36
N ILE A 29 -15.60 -34.75 -22.71
CA ILE A 29 -16.19 -33.41 -22.71
C ILE A 29 -16.14 -32.80 -21.31
N VAL A 30 -16.56 -33.56 -20.28
CA VAL A 30 -16.55 -33.11 -18.88
C VAL A 30 -15.13 -32.75 -18.46
N GLY A 31 -14.14 -33.60 -18.76
CA GLY A 31 -12.73 -33.32 -18.48
C GLY A 31 -12.21 -32.07 -19.18
N ALA A 32 -12.55 -31.88 -20.46
CA ALA A 32 -12.17 -30.70 -21.24
C ALA A 32 -12.81 -29.41 -20.70
N LEU A 33 -14.08 -29.47 -20.28
CA LEU A 33 -14.78 -28.33 -19.66
C LEU A 33 -14.18 -27.98 -18.30
N LEU A 34 -13.89 -28.98 -17.45
CA LEU A 34 -13.23 -28.77 -16.17
C LEU A 34 -11.83 -28.17 -16.34
N TYR A 35 -11.04 -28.69 -17.28
CA TYR A 35 -9.73 -28.13 -17.61
C TYR A 35 -9.83 -26.67 -18.06
N ARG A 36 -10.78 -26.34 -18.96
CA ARG A 36 -11.01 -24.95 -19.38
C ARG A 36 -11.46 -24.07 -18.21
N PHE A 37 -12.34 -24.56 -17.35
CA PHE A 37 -12.83 -23.82 -16.19
C PHE A 37 -11.68 -23.47 -15.23
N VAL A 38 -10.84 -24.45 -14.89
CA VAL A 38 -9.65 -24.24 -14.04
C VAL A 38 -8.68 -23.27 -14.71
N LYS A 39 -8.40 -23.44 -16.00
CA LYS A 39 -7.49 -22.55 -16.74
C LYS A 39 -7.99 -21.11 -16.79
N MET A 40 -9.29 -20.90 -17.03
CA MET A 40 -9.90 -19.57 -17.03
C MET A 40 -9.87 -18.92 -15.64
N ARG A 41 -10.11 -19.71 -14.59
CA ARG A 41 -10.03 -19.22 -13.22
C ARG A 41 -8.62 -18.74 -12.88
N ASN A 42 -7.60 -19.54 -13.17
CA ASN A 42 -6.21 -19.16 -12.92
C ASN A 42 -5.79 -17.94 -13.75
N ALA A 43 -6.18 -17.87 -15.02
CA ALA A 43 -5.90 -16.71 -15.87
C ALA A 43 -6.57 -15.44 -15.33
N LYS A 44 -7.81 -15.55 -14.83
CA LYS A 44 -8.53 -14.44 -14.21
C LYS A 44 -7.84 -13.97 -12.92
N GLU A 45 -7.41 -14.90 -12.06
CA GLU A 45 -6.69 -14.56 -10.82
C GLU A 45 -5.39 -13.80 -11.12
N VAL A 46 -4.63 -14.19 -12.16
CA VAL A 46 -3.43 -13.46 -12.60
C VAL A 46 -3.77 -12.05 -13.11
N VAL A 47 -4.81 -11.94 -13.95
CA VAL A 47 -5.25 -10.63 -14.48
C VAL A 47 -5.74 -9.71 -13.37
N ASP A 48 -6.52 -10.23 -12.42
CA ASP A 48 -7.02 -9.45 -11.27
C ASP A 48 -5.87 -9.00 -10.37
N HIS A 49 -4.87 -9.86 -10.14
CA HIS A 49 -3.66 -9.50 -9.40
C HIS A 49 -2.85 -8.39 -10.11
N ASP A 50 -2.58 -8.55 -11.41
CA ASP A 50 -1.84 -7.56 -12.20
C ASP A 50 -2.59 -6.24 -12.31
N TYR A 51 -3.91 -6.29 -12.39
CA TYR A 51 -4.77 -5.09 -12.35
C TYR A 51 -4.63 -4.36 -11.01
N VAL A 52 -4.68 -5.07 -9.88
CA VAL A 52 -4.49 -4.47 -8.55
C VAL A 52 -3.09 -3.89 -8.40
N GLN A 53 -2.05 -4.60 -8.83
CA GLN A 53 -0.67 -4.10 -8.81
C GLN A 53 -0.50 -2.85 -9.67
N SER A 54 -1.02 -2.86 -10.90
CA SER A 54 -1.00 -1.69 -11.78
C SER A 54 -1.78 -0.53 -11.18
N ARG A 55 -2.91 -0.80 -10.53
CA ARG A 55 -3.69 0.22 -9.83
C ARG A 55 -2.90 0.80 -8.67
N LEU A 56 -2.25 -0.03 -7.85
CA LEU A 56 -1.40 0.43 -6.76
C LEU A 56 -0.25 1.30 -7.26
N ARG A 57 0.46 0.88 -8.32
CA ARG A 57 1.51 1.69 -8.97
C ARG A 57 0.99 3.04 -9.47
N SER A 58 -0.22 3.09 -10.02
CA SER A 58 -0.83 4.36 -10.44
C SER A 58 -1.21 5.28 -9.27
N LEU A 59 -1.43 4.70 -8.09
CA LEU A 59 -1.78 5.41 -6.86
C LEU A 59 -0.55 5.77 -6.03
N GLU A 60 0.60 5.18 -6.30
CA GLU A 60 1.86 5.62 -5.71
C GLU A 60 2.11 7.07 -6.11
N THR A 61 2.25 7.91 -5.10
CA THR A 61 2.58 9.32 -5.33
C THR A 61 4.01 9.34 -5.84
N GLN A 62 4.23 9.91 -7.02
CA GLN A 62 5.59 10.13 -7.54
C GLN A 62 6.40 10.93 -6.52
N LEU A 63 7.72 10.70 -6.49
CA LEU A 63 8.69 11.50 -5.72
C LEU A 63 8.27 12.97 -5.72
N ASN A 64 8.20 13.63 -4.56
CA ASN A 64 8.00 15.08 -4.52
C ASN A 64 9.28 15.72 -5.12
N PRO A 65 9.27 16.19 -6.38
CA PRO A 65 10.50 16.64 -7.04
C PRO A 65 11.03 17.91 -6.39
N HIS A 66 10.11 18.69 -5.80
CA HIS A 66 10.44 19.90 -5.06
C HIS A 66 11.13 19.58 -3.73
N PHE A 67 10.72 18.53 -3.02
CA PHE A 67 11.46 18.05 -1.84
C PHE A 67 12.90 17.69 -2.21
N LEU A 68 13.07 16.87 -3.26
CA LEU A 68 14.41 16.42 -3.67
C LEU A 68 15.29 17.58 -4.11
N PHE A 69 14.76 18.50 -4.91
CA PHE A 69 15.47 19.72 -5.33
C PHE A 69 15.91 20.54 -4.12
N ASN A 70 15.02 20.76 -3.15
CA ASN A 70 15.34 21.54 -1.96
C ASN A 70 16.35 20.83 -1.05
N ALA A 71 16.23 19.51 -0.89
CA ALA A 71 17.19 18.72 -0.13
C ALA A 71 18.59 18.84 -0.74
N LEU A 72 18.72 18.68 -2.07
CA LEU A 72 20.00 18.80 -2.77
C LEU A 72 20.61 20.20 -2.67
N ASN A 73 19.80 21.26 -2.80
CA ASN A 73 20.30 22.64 -2.64
C ASN A 73 20.78 22.90 -1.21
N SER A 74 20.00 22.46 -0.22
CA SER A 74 20.37 22.62 1.20
C SER A 74 21.66 21.87 1.52
N ILE A 75 21.84 20.66 0.94
CA ILE A 75 23.08 19.89 1.03
C ILE A 75 24.23 20.65 0.38
N ALA A 76 24.04 21.21 -0.82
CA ALA A 76 25.09 21.95 -1.52
C ALA A 76 25.61 23.15 -0.71
N GLU A 77 24.71 23.86 -0.02
CA GLU A 77 25.09 24.92 0.92
C GLU A 77 25.82 24.37 2.15
N LEU A 78 25.39 23.20 2.64
CA LEU A 78 25.96 22.54 3.81
C LEU A 78 27.38 22.00 3.58
N ILE A 79 27.73 21.61 2.35
CA ILE A 79 29.06 21.08 2.00
C ILE A 79 30.19 22.01 2.46
N HIS A 80 29.99 23.33 2.37
CA HIS A 80 31.00 24.30 2.78
C HIS A 80 30.98 24.63 4.28
N GLN A 81 29.86 24.38 4.97
CA GLN A 81 29.67 24.71 6.39
C GLN A 81 29.99 23.54 7.31
N ASP A 82 29.49 22.35 6.96
CA ASP A 82 29.66 21.11 7.72
C ASP A 82 29.65 19.91 6.75
N PRO A 83 30.82 19.51 6.24
CA PRO A 83 30.96 18.42 5.28
C PRO A 83 30.43 17.08 5.80
N ASN A 84 30.59 16.79 7.10
CA ASN A 84 30.15 15.54 7.70
C ASN A 84 28.62 15.47 7.75
N LYS A 85 27.97 16.59 8.09
CA LYS A 85 26.51 16.68 8.07
C LYS A 85 25.97 16.61 6.64
N ALA A 86 26.69 17.16 5.66
CA ALA A 86 26.33 17.10 4.25
C ALA A 86 26.40 15.66 3.72
N GLU A 87 27.45 14.91 4.05
CA GLU A 87 27.59 13.49 3.71
C GLU A 87 26.43 12.65 4.28
N ASN A 88 26.13 12.84 5.57
CA ASN A 88 25.00 12.15 6.22
C ASN A 88 23.65 12.48 5.55
N ALA A 89 23.44 13.73 5.17
CA ALA A 89 22.23 14.15 4.46
C ALA A 89 22.14 13.51 3.06
N ILE A 90 23.24 13.41 2.32
CA ILE A 90 23.29 12.70 1.02
C ILE A 90 22.91 11.22 1.19
N LEU A 91 23.43 10.54 2.21
CA LEU A 91 23.09 9.13 2.49
C LEU A 91 21.60 8.95 2.83
N LYS A 92 21.00 9.89 3.57
CA LYS A 92 19.56 9.90 3.85
C LYS A 92 18.74 10.13 2.59
N VAL A 93 19.16 11.05 1.70
CA VAL A 93 18.51 11.24 0.39
C VAL A 93 18.60 9.98 -0.47
N SER A 94 19.76 9.33 -0.52
CA SER A 94 19.93 8.06 -1.23
C SER A 94 19.01 6.96 -0.69
N THR A 95 18.91 6.85 0.64
CA THR A 95 17.99 5.91 1.30
C THR A 95 16.53 6.23 0.98
N PHE A 96 16.14 7.51 1.02
CA PHE A 96 14.81 7.96 0.65
C PHE A 96 14.47 7.60 -0.81
N MET A 97 15.38 7.86 -1.75
CA MET A 97 15.21 7.51 -3.17
C MET A 97 15.08 6.00 -3.36
N ARG A 98 15.97 5.21 -2.73
CA ARG A 98 15.90 3.74 -2.76
C ARG A 98 14.55 3.27 -2.25
N ASN A 99 14.11 3.79 -1.10
CA ASN A 99 12.83 3.45 -0.52
C ASN A 99 11.73 3.71 -1.54
N THR A 100 11.66 4.88 -2.19
CA THR A 100 10.65 5.15 -3.23
C THR A 100 10.67 4.15 -4.38
N MET A 101 11.83 3.65 -4.78
CA MET A 101 11.96 2.66 -5.87
C MET A 101 11.57 1.22 -5.47
N GLU A 102 11.47 0.89 -4.18
CA GLU A 102 11.05 -0.45 -3.77
C GLU A 102 9.58 -0.73 -4.11
N GLU A 103 9.32 -1.83 -4.82
CA GLU A 103 7.97 -2.24 -5.27
C GLU A 103 7.06 -2.78 -4.13
N LYS A 104 7.51 -2.75 -2.87
CA LYS A 104 6.70 -3.19 -1.75
C LYS A 104 5.57 -2.19 -1.48
N ALA A 105 4.33 -2.64 -1.65
CA ALA A 105 3.15 -1.81 -1.40
C ALA A 105 2.95 -1.44 0.09
N SER A 106 3.44 -2.31 0.99
CA SER A 106 3.38 -2.17 2.45
C SER A 106 4.74 -2.43 3.08
N ILE A 107 5.01 -1.78 4.20
CA ILE A 107 6.22 -1.93 5.01
C ILE A 107 5.86 -1.98 6.51
N PRO A 108 6.73 -2.52 7.38
CA PRO A 108 6.52 -2.45 8.83
C PRO A 108 6.32 -1.01 9.30
N LEU A 109 5.40 -0.81 10.26
CA LEU A 109 5.13 0.51 10.85
C LEU A 109 6.40 1.16 11.42
N SER A 110 7.28 0.36 12.02
CA SER A 110 8.59 0.82 12.51
C SER A 110 9.47 1.39 11.40
N ASP A 111 9.43 0.79 10.21
CA ASP A 111 10.21 1.24 9.06
C ASP A 111 9.61 2.54 8.49
N GLU A 112 8.28 2.64 8.44
CA GLU A 112 7.59 3.88 8.05
C GLU A 112 7.91 5.03 9.02
N ILE A 113 7.90 4.78 10.33
CA ILE A 113 8.28 5.79 11.35
C ILE A 113 9.74 6.22 11.19
N ARG A 114 10.66 5.28 10.92
CA ARG A 114 12.06 5.61 10.64
C ARG A 114 12.20 6.49 9.40
N ASN A 115 11.49 6.15 8.32
CA ASN A 115 11.48 6.95 7.09
C ASN A 115 10.96 8.38 7.33
N VAL A 116 9.94 8.53 8.18
CA VAL A 116 9.41 9.84 8.59
C VAL A 116 10.45 10.66 9.36
N ARG A 117 11.19 10.03 10.29
CA ARG A 117 12.28 10.71 11.02
C ARG A 117 13.38 11.18 10.07
N ASP A 118 13.82 10.32 9.15
CA ASP A 118 14.81 10.70 8.12
C ASP A 118 14.32 11.87 7.25
N TYR A 119 13.04 11.85 6.86
CA TYR A 119 12.41 12.96 6.13
C TYR A 119 12.42 14.27 6.93
N VAL A 120 12.03 14.24 8.22
CA VAL A 120 12.01 15.42 9.08
C VAL A 120 13.42 15.98 9.28
N GLU A 121 14.43 15.14 9.45
CA GLU A 121 15.82 15.57 9.54
C GLU A 121 16.30 16.29 8.27
N LEU A 122 15.94 15.77 7.09
CA LEU A 122 16.27 16.41 5.81
C LEU A 122 15.56 17.75 5.65
N GLU A 123 14.27 17.85 5.97
CA GLU A 123 13.53 19.11 5.93
C GLU A 123 14.08 20.12 6.95
N ASN A 124 14.55 19.65 8.12
CA ASN A 124 15.14 20.50 9.15
C ASN A 124 16.47 21.16 8.75
N ILE A 125 17.13 20.71 7.68
CA ILE A 125 18.26 21.45 7.10
C ILE A 125 17.76 22.81 6.58
N ARG A 126 16.58 22.84 5.94
CA ARG A 126 15.94 24.06 5.43
C ARG A 126 15.19 24.84 6.50
N PHE A 127 14.54 24.13 7.42
CA PHE A 127 13.72 24.73 8.46
C PHE A 127 14.47 24.97 9.78
N SER A 128 15.80 24.88 9.76
CA SER A 128 16.68 25.20 10.90
C SER A 128 16.32 24.45 12.18
N GLY A 129 15.92 23.17 12.07
CA GLY A 129 15.57 22.33 13.23
C GLY A 129 14.21 22.62 13.87
N LYS A 130 13.34 23.42 13.24
CA LYS A 130 12.05 23.83 13.81
C LYS A 130 10.91 22.82 13.65
N ILE A 131 11.15 21.66 13.07
CA ILE A 131 10.15 20.59 12.94
C ILE A 131 10.50 19.48 13.93
N ASP A 132 9.60 19.20 14.85
CA ASP A 132 9.70 18.09 15.80
C ASP A 132 8.68 17.02 15.48
N PHE A 133 9.13 15.77 15.42
CA PHE A 133 8.27 14.61 15.19
C PHE A 133 8.50 13.56 16.27
N GLN A 134 7.42 13.17 16.94
CA GLN A 134 7.46 12.18 18.01
C GLN A 134 6.36 11.13 17.83
N ASP A 135 6.72 9.86 17.93
CA ASP A 135 5.77 8.78 18.20
C ASP A 135 5.66 8.55 19.72
N ILE A 136 4.44 8.59 20.24
CA ILE A 136 4.16 8.47 21.68
C ILE A 136 3.35 7.21 21.94
N GLY A 137 3.81 6.43 22.93
CA GLY A 137 3.17 5.21 23.38
C GLY A 137 3.67 3.96 22.65
N LEU A 138 3.01 2.82 22.90
CA LEU A 138 3.40 1.54 22.31
C LEU A 138 2.82 1.42 20.90
N MET A 139 3.69 1.46 19.89
CA MET A 139 3.31 1.21 18.50
C MET A 139 3.09 -0.29 18.25
N PRO A 140 2.06 -0.67 17.48
CA PRO A 140 1.77 -2.06 17.17
C PRO A 140 2.76 -2.58 16.13
N SER A 141 3.10 -3.87 16.20
CA SER A 141 3.93 -4.55 15.20
C SER A 141 3.06 -4.98 14.00
N ILE A 142 2.76 -4.02 13.12
CA ILE A 142 1.92 -4.20 11.93
C ILE A 142 2.63 -3.70 10.67
N SER A 143 2.17 -4.16 9.50
CA SER A 143 2.53 -3.56 8.22
C SER A 143 1.50 -2.50 7.83
N VAL A 144 1.96 -1.37 7.30
CA VAL A 144 1.14 -0.28 6.78
C VAL A 144 1.51 0.00 5.33
N PRO A 145 0.59 0.56 4.50
CA PRO A 145 0.96 0.99 3.17
C PRO A 145 2.09 2.01 3.25
N LYS A 146 3.10 1.84 2.41
CA LYS A 146 4.27 2.71 2.36
C LYS A 146 3.87 4.18 2.17
N PHE A 147 4.57 5.12 2.80
CA PHE A 147 4.27 6.55 2.75
C PHE A 147 2.91 6.97 3.37
N SER A 148 2.25 6.10 4.14
CA SER A 148 0.99 6.45 4.80
C SER A 148 1.17 7.57 5.82
N ILE A 149 2.21 7.50 6.64
CA ILE A 149 2.48 8.50 7.67
C ILE A 149 3.25 9.66 7.05
N GLN A 150 4.21 9.35 6.17
CA GLN A 150 5.02 10.36 5.51
C GLN A 150 4.18 11.40 4.77
N LEU A 151 3.14 10.99 4.02
CA LEU A 151 2.27 11.94 3.33
C LEU A 151 1.53 12.89 4.29
N LEU A 152 1.17 12.42 5.49
CA LEU A 152 0.50 13.26 6.49
C LEU A 152 1.48 14.26 7.11
N VAL A 153 2.71 13.81 7.40
CA VAL A 153 3.79 14.68 7.89
C VAL A 153 4.18 15.71 6.84
N GLU A 154 4.28 15.33 5.57
CA GLU A 154 4.52 16.26 4.46
C GLU A 154 3.40 17.32 4.38
N ASN A 155 2.13 16.92 4.56
CA ASN A 155 1.02 17.86 4.62
C ASN A 155 1.17 18.84 5.79
N ALA A 156 1.54 18.37 6.98
CA ALA A 156 1.78 19.22 8.15
C ALA A 156 2.93 20.21 7.91
N VAL A 157 4.05 19.76 7.34
CA VAL A 157 5.20 20.63 7.03
C VAL A 157 4.84 21.65 5.95
N LYS A 158 4.22 21.23 4.85
CA LYS A 158 3.93 22.10 3.71
C LYS A 158 2.85 23.16 4.00
N HIS A 159 1.81 22.77 4.75
CA HIS A 159 0.65 23.61 4.95
C HIS A 159 0.53 24.16 6.38
N GLY A 160 1.08 23.46 7.36
CA GLY A 160 1.02 23.82 8.77
C GLY A 160 2.20 24.67 9.26
N PHE A 161 3.37 24.57 8.64
CA PHE A 161 4.58 25.29 9.11
C PHE A 161 4.45 26.83 9.03
N GLU A 162 5.00 27.49 10.06
CA GLU A 162 5.08 28.94 10.18
C GLU A 162 6.48 29.36 10.60
N ALA A 163 7.13 30.27 9.86
CA ALA A 163 8.53 30.62 10.07
C ALA A 163 8.87 31.13 11.49
N HIS A 164 7.88 31.66 12.21
CA HIS A 164 8.02 32.26 13.53
C HIS A 164 7.68 31.31 14.69
N LYS A 165 7.38 30.03 14.42
CA LYS A 165 7.02 29.02 15.42
C LYS A 165 7.61 27.66 15.06
N ASP A 166 7.88 26.84 16.05
CA ASP A 166 8.20 25.43 15.84
C ASP A 166 6.92 24.64 15.51
N LEU A 167 7.06 23.63 14.66
CA LEU A 167 5.99 22.71 14.27
C LEU A 167 6.19 21.38 15.00
N HIS A 168 5.27 21.04 15.88
CA HIS A 168 5.24 19.78 16.60
C HIS A 168 4.26 18.83 15.93
N ILE A 169 4.71 17.61 15.65
CA ILE A 169 3.92 16.56 15.03
C ILE A 169 4.00 15.32 15.90
N THR A 170 2.85 14.86 16.38
CA THR A 170 2.75 13.73 17.29
C THR A 170 1.97 12.60 16.63
N LEU A 171 2.59 11.42 16.56
CA LEU A 171 1.96 10.17 16.16
C LEU A 171 1.59 9.35 17.40
N THR A 172 0.36 8.87 17.47
CA THR A 172 -0.10 7.96 18.51
C THR A 172 -0.89 6.80 17.92
N TYR A 173 -1.00 5.71 18.67
CA TYR A 173 -1.82 4.56 18.30
C TYR A 173 -2.98 4.39 19.28
N ASN A 174 -4.20 4.40 18.76
CA ASN A 174 -5.41 4.10 19.51
C ASN A 174 -5.78 2.62 19.30
N GLN A 175 -5.53 1.80 20.32
CA GLN A 175 -5.83 0.37 20.32
C GLN A 175 -7.33 0.06 20.17
N LYS A 176 -8.22 0.89 20.73
CA LYS A 176 -9.67 0.63 20.72
C LYS A 176 -10.27 0.74 19.32
N GLU A 177 -9.76 1.68 18.54
CA GLU A 177 -10.24 1.97 17.18
C GLU A 177 -9.34 1.36 16.10
N ASN A 178 -8.26 0.66 16.50
CA ASN A 178 -7.19 0.20 15.61
C ASN A 178 -6.74 1.31 14.64
N ALA A 179 -6.38 2.47 15.20
CA ALA A 179 -6.14 3.67 14.41
C ALA A 179 -4.85 4.38 14.79
N LEU A 180 -4.16 4.91 13.79
CA LEU A 180 -3.02 5.82 13.96
C LEU A 180 -3.53 7.26 13.90
N LEU A 181 -3.16 8.07 14.89
CA LEU A 181 -3.56 9.47 15.00
C LEU A 181 -2.31 10.33 14.87
N LEU A 182 -2.32 11.23 13.88
CA LEU A 182 -1.28 12.22 13.66
C LEU A 182 -1.84 13.61 13.95
N VAL A 183 -1.37 14.23 15.03
CA VAL A 183 -1.77 15.58 15.48
C VAL A 183 -0.62 16.53 15.20
N ASN A 184 -0.91 17.75 14.73
CA ASN A 184 0.09 18.82 14.69
C ASN A 184 -0.48 20.17 15.16
N ASP A 185 0.41 21.05 15.60
CA ASP A 185 0.09 22.37 16.13
C ASP A 185 0.32 23.51 15.12
N GLY A 186 0.36 23.16 13.82
CA GLY A 186 0.47 24.10 12.72
C GLY A 186 -0.85 24.79 12.37
N LYS A 187 -0.87 25.47 11.21
CA LYS A 187 -2.06 26.18 10.72
C LYS A 187 -3.29 25.27 10.61
N THR A 188 -4.44 25.86 10.91
CA THR A 188 -5.74 25.18 10.80
C THR A 188 -6.04 24.73 9.37
N ILE A 189 -6.74 23.60 9.26
CA ILE A 189 -7.14 23.03 7.98
C ILE A 189 -8.35 23.78 7.42
N LYS A 190 -8.16 24.49 6.31
CA LYS A 190 -9.25 25.26 5.66
C LYS A 190 -10.27 24.38 4.92
N SER A 191 -9.83 23.28 4.32
CA SER A 191 -10.68 22.37 3.53
C SER A 191 -10.51 20.93 3.98
N THR A 192 -11.64 20.22 4.12
CA THR A 192 -11.65 18.76 4.34
C THR A 192 -11.55 17.95 3.06
N THR A 193 -11.56 18.62 1.90
CA THR A 193 -11.41 17.93 0.62
C THR A 193 -9.96 17.52 0.46
N PHE A 194 -9.73 16.22 0.29
CA PHE A 194 -8.41 15.70 0.04
C PHE A 194 -7.86 16.20 -1.29
N GLY A 195 -6.63 16.72 -1.25
CA GLY A 195 -5.82 16.83 -2.45
C GLY A 195 -5.51 15.44 -3.03
N THR A 196 -4.89 15.41 -4.21
CA THR A 196 -4.55 14.17 -4.92
C THR A 196 -3.76 13.18 -4.06
N GLY A 197 -2.78 13.64 -3.26
CA GLY A 197 -1.98 12.77 -2.39
C GLY A 197 -2.80 12.05 -1.31
N LEU A 198 -3.63 12.79 -0.56
CA LEU A 198 -4.48 12.19 0.48
C LEU A 198 -5.60 11.32 -0.11
N SER A 199 -6.11 11.67 -1.29
CA SER A 199 -7.09 10.84 -2.00
C SER A 199 -6.49 9.51 -2.46
N ASN A 200 -5.25 9.55 -2.97
CA ASN A 200 -4.52 8.35 -3.35
C ASN A 200 -4.19 7.48 -2.14
N LEU A 201 -3.79 8.10 -1.01
CA LEU A 201 -3.57 7.38 0.25
C LEU A 201 -4.85 6.67 0.72
N ASP A 202 -5.99 7.35 0.70
CA ASP A 202 -7.27 6.76 1.08
C ASP A 202 -7.64 5.56 0.19
N GLN A 203 -7.42 5.67 -1.13
CA GLN A 203 -7.64 4.54 -2.05
C GLN A 203 -6.69 3.38 -1.77
N ARG A 204 -5.40 3.64 -1.48
CA ARG A 204 -4.43 2.60 -1.13
C ARG A 204 -4.78 1.90 0.18
N LEU A 205 -5.19 2.65 1.20
CA LEU A 205 -5.64 2.08 2.48
C LEU A 205 -6.86 1.19 2.30
N LYS A 206 -7.81 1.58 1.46
CA LYS A 206 -8.98 0.76 1.12
C LYS A 206 -8.59 -0.54 0.42
N LEU A 207 -7.66 -0.49 -0.52
CA LEU A 207 -7.20 -1.66 -1.29
C LEU A 207 -6.36 -2.63 -0.48
N LEU A 208 -5.43 -2.12 0.35
CA LEU A 208 -4.44 -2.95 1.06
C LEU A 208 -4.87 -3.34 2.47
N CYS A 209 -5.65 -2.49 3.12
CA CYS A 209 -5.98 -2.64 4.54
C CYS A 209 -7.47 -2.63 4.86
N LYS A 210 -8.35 -2.53 3.85
CA LYS A 210 -9.78 -2.21 4.07
C LYS A 210 -9.96 -1.00 5.01
N GLY A 211 -8.95 -0.13 5.04
CA GLY A 211 -8.83 1.00 5.95
C GLY A 211 -9.31 2.29 5.30
N SER A 212 -9.11 3.41 6.00
CA SER A 212 -9.37 4.74 5.46
C SER A 212 -8.56 5.80 6.18
N VAL A 213 -8.44 6.99 5.59
CA VAL A 213 -7.88 8.16 6.26
C VAL A 213 -8.93 9.27 6.34
N LYS A 214 -8.96 9.99 7.46
CA LYS A 214 -9.89 11.11 7.71
C LYS A 214 -9.19 12.26 8.41
N ILE A 215 -9.70 13.48 8.19
CA ILE A 215 -9.39 14.64 9.03
C ILE A 215 -10.44 14.67 10.14
N THR A 216 -10.00 14.55 11.40
CA THR A 216 -10.87 14.45 12.58
C THR A 216 -10.94 15.75 13.37
N ASP A 217 -9.92 16.59 13.30
CA ASP A 217 -9.94 17.97 13.82
C ASP A 217 -9.23 18.90 12.83
N LYS A 218 -9.83 20.06 12.56
CA LYS A 218 -9.29 21.11 11.69
C LYS A 218 -8.59 22.22 12.45
N GLN A 219 -9.01 22.47 13.68
CA GLN A 219 -8.51 23.55 14.52
C GLN A 219 -7.20 23.13 15.20
N HIS A 220 -7.12 21.87 15.62
CA HIS A 220 -5.86 21.19 15.91
C HIS A 220 -5.69 20.12 14.83
N PRO A 221 -5.06 20.43 13.69
CA PRO A 221 -4.95 19.54 12.54
C PRO A 221 -4.65 18.09 12.93
N THR A 222 -5.67 17.23 12.84
CA THR A 222 -5.59 15.83 13.23
C THR A 222 -6.03 14.95 12.08
N PHE A 223 -5.13 14.05 11.67
CA PHE A 223 -5.38 13.02 10.68
C PHE A 223 -5.46 11.66 11.38
N THR A 224 -6.49 10.89 11.07
CA THR A 224 -6.68 9.55 11.63
C THR A 224 -6.68 8.53 10.49
N ILE A 225 -5.75 7.59 10.55
CA ILE A 225 -5.70 6.40 9.69
C ILE A 225 -6.37 5.26 10.45
N TYR A 226 -7.52 4.81 9.97
CA TYR A 226 -8.19 3.62 10.45
C TYR A 226 -7.60 2.40 9.75
N LEU A 227 -7.01 1.50 10.53
CA LEU A 227 -6.45 0.25 10.04
C LEU A 227 -7.55 -0.82 10.12
N GLY A 228 -7.86 -1.43 8.98
CA GLY A 228 -8.68 -2.64 8.94
C GLY A 228 -7.79 -3.88 8.93
N ASP A 229 -8.11 -4.84 8.08
CA ASP A 229 -7.26 -6.00 7.82
C ASP A 229 -6.20 -5.66 6.76
N CYS A 230 -4.99 -5.32 7.20
CA CYS A 230 -3.84 -5.16 6.33
C CYS A 230 -3.35 -6.52 5.83
N HIS A 231 -3.62 -6.81 4.56
CA HIS A 231 -3.01 -7.93 3.86
C HIS A 231 -1.77 -7.41 3.15
N GLU A 232 -0.60 -7.95 3.50
CA GLU A 232 0.47 -7.96 2.51
C GLU A 232 -0.03 -8.82 1.35
N ASN A 233 -0.01 -8.29 0.12
CA ASN A 233 -0.15 -9.11 -1.09
C ASN A 233 1.11 -9.99 -1.26
N THR A 234 1.47 -10.75 -0.23
CA THR A 234 2.54 -11.75 -0.18
C THR A 234 1.99 -13.10 -0.60
N HIS A 235 1.34 -13.17 -1.77
CA HIS A 235 1.34 -14.40 -2.56
C HIS A 235 2.54 -14.36 -3.50
N ARG A 236 3.74 -14.41 -2.91
CA ARG A 236 4.94 -14.96 -3.55
C ARG A 236 5.21 -16.30 -2.88
N GLY A 237 4.63 -17.34 -3.44
CA GLY A 237 4.81 -18.74 -3.10
C GLY A 237 4.24 -19.59 -4.21
#